data_AF-A0A969T6I3-F1
#
_entry.id   AF-A0A969T6I3-F1
#
_cell.length_a   1.000
_cell.length_b   1.000
_cell.length_c   1.000
_cell.angle_alpha   90.00
_cell.angle_beta   90.00
_cell.angle_gamma   90.00
#
_symmetry.space_group_name_H-M   'P 1'
#
loop_
_entity.id
_entity.type
_entity.pdbx_description
1 polymer ?
#
loop_
_entity_poly.entity_id
_entity_poly.type
_entity_poly.pdbx_seq_one_letter_code
_entity_poly.pdbx_strand_id
1 'polypeptide(L)'
;MQVELNNKYNDYQNNMGLPIADPKKWSDIVRGDKEKEMNDLNQRIQDFQQTAGQGLQKKQAELLQPILEKIQNAIKDVAKENKFTYIFEVQSLLYHSEESIDITSMVKAKLTIK
;
A
#
# COMPACT_ATOMS: atom_id res chain seq x y z
N MET A 1 1.92 -5.96 -17.87
CA MET A 1 1.37 -7.30 -17.56
C MET A 1 -0.12 -7.40 -17.86
N GLN A 2 -1.03 -6.59 -17.30
CA GLN A 2 -2.48 -6.73 -17.63
C GLN A 2 -2.79 -6.51 -19.11
N VAL A 3 -2.25 -5.45 -19.71
CA VAL A 3 -2.42 -5.17 -21.16
C VAL A 3 -1.86 -6.31 -22.00
N GLU A 4 -0.71 -6.85 -21.60
CA GLU A 4 -0.07 -7.98 -22.27
C GLU A 4 -0.90 -9.26 -22.17
N LEU A 5 -1.46 -9.57 -20.99
CA LEU A 5 -2.35 -10.70 -20.79
C LEU A 5 -3.61 -10.57 -21.67
N ASN A 6 -4.22 -9.38 -21.70
CA ASN A 6 -5.39 -9.11 -22.55
C ASN A 6 -5.06 -9.31 -24.04
N ASN A 7 -3.91 -8.83 -24.50
CA ASN A 7 -3.46 -9.03 -25.88
C ASN A 7 -3.27 -10.52 -26.19
N LYS A 8 -2.65 -11.28 -25.29
CA LYS A 8 -2.48 -12.74 -25.46
C LYS A 8 -3.83 -13.47 -25.52
N TYR A 9 -4.82 -13.08 -24.71
CA TYR A 9 -6.18 -13.61 -24.79
C TYR A 9 -6.82 -13.31 -26.16
N ASN A 10 -6.70 -12.07 -26.64
CA ASN A 10 -7.25 -11.69 -27.94
C ASN A 10 -6.59 -12.46 -29.09
N ASP A 11 -5.27 -12.62 -29.07
CA ASP A 11 -4.52 -13.39 -30.06
C ASP A 11 -4.94 -14.87 -30.05
N TYR A 12 -5.08 -15.44 -28.86
CA TYR A 12 -5.55 -16.82 -28.68
C TYR A 12 -6.97 -17.01 -29.24
N GLN A 13 -7.89 -16.10 -28.92
CA GLN A 13 -9.26 -16.13 -29.42
C GLN A 13 -9.32 -15.99 -30.95
N ASN A 14 -8.59 -15.04 -31.51
CA ASN A 14 -8.50 -14.82 -32.95
C ASN A 14 -7.98 -16.07 -33.67
N ASN A 15 -6.91 -16.69 -33.15
CA ASN A 15 -6.34 -17.89 -33.72
C ASN A 15 -7.29 -19.10 -33.62
N MET A 16 -8.05 -19.23 -32.52
CA MET A 16 -9.05 -20.28 -32.35
C MET A 16 -10.23 -20.14 -33.32
N GLY A 17 -10.56 -18.92 -33.73
CA GLY A 17 -11.58 -18.63 -34.74
C GLY A 17 -11.17 -18.93 -36.19
N LEU A 18 -9.88 -19.22 -36.46
CA LEU A 18 -9.42 -19.53 -37.81
C LEU A 18 -9.95 -20.88 -38.31
N PRO A 19 -10.21 -21.02 -39.64
CA PRO A 19 -10.55 -22.31 -40.26
C PRO A 19 -9.52 -23.39 -39.94
N ILE A 20 -9.94 -24.65 -39.82
CA ILE A 20 -9.03 -25.77 -39.48
C ILE A 20 -7.88 -25.92 -40.50
N ALA A 21 -8.15 -25.64 -41.78
CA ALA A 21 -7.16 -25.71 -42.84
C ALA A 21 -6.30 -24.43 -42.97
N ASP A 22 -6.53 -23.41 -42.15
CA ASP A 22 -5.75 -22.17 -42.21
C ASP A 22 -4.31 -22.42 -41.76
N PRO A 23 -3.29 -22.14 -42.58
CA PRO A 23 -1.89 -22.38 -42.23
C PRO A 23 -1.40 -21.54 -41.03
N LYS A 24 -2.13 -20.48 -40.65
CA LYS A 24 -1.83 -19.67 -39.46
C LYS A 24 -2.41 -20.27 -38.17
N LYS A 25 -3.31 -21.24 -38.26
CA LYS A 25 -3.93 -21.86 -37.09
C LYS A 25 -2.88 -22.62 -36.28
N TRP A 26 -2.76 -22.26 -35.00
CA TRP A 26 -1.83 -22.95 -34.10
C TRP A 26 -2.15 -24.43 -33.93
N SER A 27 -1.09 -25.25 -33.87
CA SER A 27 -1.17 -26.65 -33.48
C SER A 27 -1.52 -26.79 -31.99
N ASP A 28 -1.92 -28.00 -31.59
CA ASP A 28 -2.25 -28.30 -30.19
C ASP A 28 -1.11 -27.99 -29.23
N ILE A 29 0.13 -28.27 -29.63
CA ILE A 29 1.33 -27.99 -28.83
C ILE A 29 1.49 -26.48 -28.61
N VAL A 30 1.40 -25.70 -29.70
CA VAL A 30 1.54 -24.24 -29.61
C VAL A 30 0.42 -23.63 -28.76
N ARG A 31 -0.81 -24.14 -28.85
CA ARG A 31 -1.90 -23.70 -27.97
C ARG A 31 -1.62 -24.00 -26.50
N GLY A 32 -1.14 -25.21 -26.19
CA GLY A 32 -0.78 -25.59 -24.83
C GLY A 32 0.29 -24.67 -24.24
N ASP A 33 1.30 -24.32 -25.02
CA ASP A 33 2.34 -23.37 -24.60
C ASP A 33 1.75 -21.96 -24.36
N LYS A 34 0.81 -21.51 -25.21
CA LYS A 34 0.16 -20.20 -25.06
C LYS A 34 -0.76 -20.13 -23.85
N GLU A 35 -1.52 -21.18 -23.58
CA GLU A 35 -2.35 -21.30 -22.38
C GLU A 35 -1.48 -21.25 -21.12
N LYS A 36 -0.38 -22.00 -21.11
CA LYS A 36 0.58 -21.98 -20.01
C LYS A 36 1.18 -20.59 -19.80
N GLU A 37 1.63 -19.93 -20.87
CA GLU A 37 2.18 -18.58 -20.81
C GLU A 37 1.19 -17.57 -20.21
N MET A 38 -0.10 -17.66 -20.59
CA MET A 38 -1.16 -16.80 -20.07
C MET A 38 -1.45 -17.09 -18.60
N ASN A 39 -1.49 -18.36 -18.19
CA ASN A 39 -1.66 -18.75 -16.80
C ASN A 39 -0.50 -18.26 -15.93
N ASP A 40 0.74 -18.43 -16.38
CA ASP A 40 1.94 -17.98 -15.67
C ASP A 40 1.95 -16.44 -15.54
N LEU A 41 1.56 -15.72 -16.61
CA LEU A 41 1.45 -14.26 -16.57
C LEU A 41 0.35 -13.80 -15.62
N ASN A 42 -0.79 -14.48 -15.59
CA ASN A 42 -1.87 -14.20 -14.66
C ASN A 42 -1.44 -14.40 -13.20
N GLN A 43 -0.72 -15.50 -12.90
CA GLN A 43 -0.17 -15.72 -11.57
C GLN A 43 0.78 -14.60 -11.16
N ARG A 44 1.71 -14.22 -12.04
CA ARG A 44 2.64 -13.11 -11.78
C ARG A 44 1.95 -11.77 -11.54
N ILE A 45 0.81 -11.52 -12.19
CA ILE A 45 -0.01 -10.32 -11.95
C ILE A 45 -0.58 -10.34 -10.54
N GLN A 46 -1.15 -11.46 -10.11
CA GLN A 46 -1.72 -11.60 -8.76
C GLN A 46 -0.64 -11.45 -7.69
N ASP A 47 0.49 -12.14 -7.85
CA ASP A 47 1.63 -12.05 -6.93
C ASP A 47 2.16 -10.62 -6.83
N PHE A 48 2.28 -9.92 -7.97
CA PHE A 48 2.70 -8.52 -7.99
C PHE A 48 1.71 -7.61 -7.28
N GLN A 49 0.39 -7.77 -7.52
CA GLN A 49 -0.63 -6.97 -6.87
C GLN A 49 -0.61 -7.15 -5.34
N GLN A 50 -0.49 -8.39 -4.88
CA GLN A 50 -0.38 -8.70 -3.45
C GLN A 50 0.89 -8.09 -2.84
N THR A 51 2.04 -8.31 -3.48
CA THR A 51 3.34 -7.82 -2.99
C THR A 51 3.41 -6.30 -3.00
N ALA A 52 2.89 -5.65 -4.05
CA ALA A 52 2.84 -4.21 -4.14
C ALA A 52 1.93 -3.60 -3.05
N GLY A 53 0.77 -4.20 -2.77
CA GLY A 53 -0.11 -3.78 -1.69
C GLY A 53 0.56 -3.86 -0.32
N GLN A 54 1.21 -4.99 -0.03
CA GLN A 54 1.98 -5.18 1.20
C GLN A 54 3.16 -4.20 1.29
N GLY A 55 3.89 -4.01 0.19
CA GLY A 55 5.01 -3.09 0.10
C GLY A 55 4.60 -1.64 0.36
N LEU A 56 3.45 -1.22 -0.17
CA LEU A 56 2.90 0.12 0.06
C LEU A 56 2.54 0.34 1.54
N GLN A 57 1.84 -0.62 2.16
CA GLN A 57 1.49 -0.56 3.58
C GLN A 57 2.75 -0.51 4.45
N LYS A 58 3.73 -1.36 4.16
CA LYS A 58 5.01 -1.37 4.87
C LYS A 58 5.73 -0.04 4.73
N LYS A 59 5.79 0.51 3.51
CA LYS A 59 6.47 1.79 3.28
C LYS A 59 5.77 2.94 3.99
N GLN A 60 4.44 2.95 4.02
CA GLN A 60 3.66 3.92 4.78
C GLN A 60 3.99 3.83 6.28
N ALA A 61 4.02 2.62 6.85
CA ALA A 61 4.40 2.41 8.24
C ALA A 61 5.84 2.87 8.52
N GLU A 62 6.81 2.49 7.68
CA GLU A 62 8.22 2.90 7.78
C GLU A 62 8.40 4.41 7.75
N LEU A 63 7.60 5.13 6.96
CA LEU A 63 7.66 6.59 6.87
C LEU A 63 6.95 7.28 8.04
N LEU A 64 5.85 6.71 8.54
CA LEU A 64 5.10 7.26 9.66
C LEU A 64 5.80 7.02 11.00
N GLN A 65 6.42 5.87 11.21
CA GLN A 65 7.08 5.51 12.46
C GLN A 65 8.05 6.60 12.98
N PRO A 66 9.02 7.11 12.20
CA PRO A 66 9.93 8.14 12.69
C PRO A 66 9.23 9.47 12.98
N ILE A 67 8.10 9.76 12.33
CA ILE A 67 7.28 10.95 12.63
C ILE A 67 6.60 10.77 13.98
N LEU A 68 6.01 9.60 14.24
CA LEU A 68 5.40 9.27 15.52
C LEU A 68 6.42 9.30 16.66
N GLU A 69 7.62 8.77 16.45
CA GLU A 69 8.71 8.81 17.42
C GLU A 69 9.13 10.25 17.74
N LYS A 70 9.26 11.12 16.72
CA LYS A 70 9.52 12.55 16.92
C LYS A 70 8.43 13.23 17.74
N ILE A 71 7.16 12.96 17.44
CA ILE A 71 6.00 13.49 18.18
C ILE A 71 6.04 13.01 19.64
N GLN A 72 6.27 11.72 19.88
CA GLN A 72 6.34 11.17 21.23
C GLN A 72 7.50 11.78 22.04
N ASN A 73 8.66 12.00 21.41
CA ASN A 73 9.78 12.65 22.08
C ASN A 73 9.47 14.11 22.41
N ALA A 74 8.87 14.86 21.48
CA ALA A 74 8.42 16.23 21.73
C ALA A 74 7.39 16.31 22.86
N ILE A 75 6.43 15.38 22.91
CA ILE A 75 5.45 15.26 24.01
C ILE A 75 6.18 15.03 25.35
N LYS A 76 7.14 14.09 25.39
CA LYS A 76 7.93 13.81 26.61
C LYS A 76 8.72 15.02 27.09
N ASP A 77 9.31 15.78 26.18
CA ASP A 77 10.08 16.97 26.52
C ASP A 77 9.18 18.06 27.10
N VAL A 78 8.03 18.33 26.45
CA VAL A 78 7.02 19.27 26.96
C VAL A 78 6.50 18.84 28.34
N ALA A 79 6.24 17.54 28.53
CA ALA A 79 5.78 17.00 29.81
C ALA A 79 6.80 17.26 30.93
N LYS A 80 8.08 17.00 30.67
CA LYS A 80 9.17 17.22 31.64
C LYS A 80 9.36 18.69 31.98
N GLU A 81 9.38 19.56 30.97
CA GLU A 81 9.60 20.99 31.14
C GLU A 81 8.47 21.66 31.95
N ASN A 82 7.23 21.23 31.73
CA ASN A 82 6.04 21.79 32.37
C ASN A 82 5.55 20.96 33.57
N LYS A 83 6.27 19.88 33.94
CA LYS A 83 5.95 18.98 35.05
C LYS A 83 4.55 18.34 34.95
N PHE A 84 4.12 17.99 33.74
CA PHE A 84 2.88 17.26 33.53
C PHE A 84 3.07 15.77 33.85
N THR A 85 2.20 15.23 34.71
CA THR A 85 2.23 13.81 35.10
C THR A 85 1.55 12.92 34.06
N TYR A 86 0.48 13.40 33.43
CA TYR A 86 -0.27 12.69 32.40
C TYR A 86 -0.64 13.63 31.26
N ILE A 87 -0.65 13.08 30.06
CA ILE A 87 -1.12 13.75 28.84
C ILE A 87 -2.07 12.77 28.17
N PHE A 88 -3.27 13.25 27.86
CA PHE A 88 -4.33 12.46 27.24
C PHE A 88 -4.68 13.03 25.87
N GLU A 89 -5.09 12.14 24.97
CA GLU A 89 -5.69 12.53 23.71
C GLU A 89 -7.15 12.91 23.98
N VAL A 90 -7.59 14.08 23.51
CA VAL A 90 -8.88 14.66 23.93
C VAL A 90 -10.05 13.73 23.60
N GLN A 91 -10.01 13.02 22.47
CA GLN A 91 -11.08 12.10 22.07
C GLN A 91 -11.19 10.86 22.96
N SER A 92 -10.14 10.54 23.73
CA SER A 92 -10.14 9.43 24.68
C SER A 92 -10.81 9.77 26.03
N LEU A 93 -11.09 11.05 26.29
CA LEU A 93 -11.67 11.52 27.55
C LEU A 93 -13.19 11.66 27.42
N LEU A 94 -13.93 11.13 28.39
CA LEU A 94 -15.38 11.35 28.50
C LEU A 94 -15.72 12.81 28.85
N TYR A 95 -14.80 13.50 29.53
CA TYR A 95 -14.91 14.90 29.93
C TYR A 95 -13.51 15.46 30.19
N HIS A 96 -13.27 16.72 29.81
CA HIS A 96 -12.14 17.51 30.26
C HIS A 96 -12.61 18.92 30.61
N SER A 97 -12.05 19.50 31.67
CA SER A 97 -12.35 20.87 32.08
C SER A 97 -11.76 21.88 31.09
N GLU A 98 -12.30 23.10 31.03
CA GLU A 98 -11.67 24.23 30.34
C GLU A 98 -10.34 24.64 31.00
N GLU A 99 -10.14 24.26 32.26
CA GLU A 99 -8.86 24.44 32.96
C GLU A 99 -7.76 23.47 32.48
N SER A 100 -8.09 22.52 31.60
CA SER A 100 -7.12 21.60 31.01
C SER A 100 -6.16 22.35 30.10
N ILE A 101 -4.87 21.99 30.15
CA ILE A 101 -3.85 22.62 29.32
C ILE A 101 -3.70 21.85 28.01
N ASP A 102 -4.00 22.51 26.88
CA ASP A 102 -3.68 22.00 25.56
C ASP A 102 -2.19 22.26 25.24
N ILE A 103 -1.43 21.18 25.11
CA ILE A 103 0.00 21.24 24.84
C ILE A 103 0.35 21.22 23.34
N THR A 104 -0.64 21.16 22.44
CA THR A 104 -0.45 20.97 20.99
C THR A 104 0.53 21.99 20.40
N SER A 105 0.36 23.26 20.75
CA SER A 105 1.25 24.34 20.30
C SER A 105 2.69 24.19 20.85
N MET A 106 2.84 23.71 22.08
CA MET A 106 4.15 23.48 22.70
C MET A 106 4.88 22.31 22.02
N VAL A 107 4.17 21.22 21.74
CA VAL A 107 4.70 20.06 21.03
C VAL A 107 5.11 20.43 19.60
N LYS A 108 4.29 21.22 18.89
CA LYS A 108 4.63 21.74 17.54
C LYS A 108 5.93 22.56 17.56
N ALA A 109 6.13 23.41 18.55
CA ALA A 109 7.35 24.20 18.69
C ALA A 109 8.61 23.31 18.85
N LYS A 110 8.51 22.20 19.60
CA LYS A 110 9.61 21.23 19.77
C LYS A 110 9.94 20.45 18.51
N LEU A 111 8.95 20.20 17.66
CA LEU A 111 9.14 19.43 16.43
C LEU A 111 9.96 20.17 15.37
N THR A 112 10.28 21.46 15.56
CA THR A 112 11.03 22.31 14.61
C THR A 112 10.50 22.22 13.16
N ILE A 113 9.20 21.98 13.02
CA ILE A 113 8.50 22.08 11.74
C ILE A 113 8.36 23.58 11.47
N LYS A 114 9.25 24.11 10.62
CA LYS A 114 9.10 25.43 10.01
C LYS A 114 8.13 25.34 8.83
#